data_AF-L0GY44-F1
#
_entry.id   AF-L0GY44-F1
#
_cell.length_a   1.000
_cell.length_b   1.000
_cell.length_c   1.000
_cell.angle_alpha   90.00
_cell.angle_beta   90.00
_cell.angle_gamma   90.00
#
_symmetry.space_group_name_H-M   'P 1'
#
loop_
_entity.id
_entity.type
_entity.pdbx_description
1 polymer ?
#
loop_
_entity_poly.entity_id
_entity_poly.type
_entity_poly.pdbx_seq_one_letter_code
_entity_poly.pdbx_strand_id
1 'polypeptide(L)' 'MYKLWLILDPRRTLAAITAFLILLGLLIHLLLLATVDLNWHEDGRPIPLKAAAAYERSQAGLPY' A
#
# COMPACT_ATOMS: atom_id res chain seq x y z
N MET A 1 -21.02 -14.11 -26.46
CA MET A 1 -19.64 -14.36 -26.01
C MET A 1 -19.57 -15.30 -24.78
N TYR A 2 -20.48 -16.27 -24.65
CA TYR A 2 -20.41 -17.26 -23.56
C TYR A 2 -19.49 -18.45 -23.89
N LYS A 3 -19.19 -18.67 -25.18
CA LYS A 3 -18.35 -19.77 -25.66
C LYS A 3 -16.92 -19.74 -25.10
N LEU A 4 -16.45 -18.58 -24.62
CA LEU A 4 -15.14 -18.46 -23.96
C LEU A 4 -15.04 -19.39 -22.74
N TRP A 5 -16.13 -19.57 -22.00
CA TRP A 5 -16.22 -20.43 -20.83
C TRP A 5 -16.32 -21.94 -21.17
N LEU A 6 -16.49 -22.29 -22.44
CA LEU A 6 -16.45 -23.70 -22.89
C LEU A 6 -15.01 -24.19 -23.06
N ILE A 7 -14.05 -23.27 -23.22
CA ILE A 7 -12.63 -23.58 -23.44
C ILE A 7 -11.82 -23.26 -22.19
N LEU A 8 -12.22 -22.21 -21.45
CA LEU A 8 -11.57 -21.78 -20.22
C LEU A 8 -12.36 -22.27 -19.00
N ASP A 9 -11.72 -23.08 -18.16
CA ASP A 9 -12.31 -23.51 -16.88
C ASP A 9 -12.61 -22.29 -15.99
N PRO A 10 -13.89 -22.02 -15.66
CA PRO A 10 -14.29 -20.77 -15.03
C PRO A 10 -13.61 -20.52 -13.68
N ARG A 11 -13.46 -21.57 -12.87
CA ARG A 11 -12.80 -21.50 -11.57
C ARG A 11 -11.32 -21.10 -11.69
N ARG A 12 -10.62 -21.66 -12.69
CA ARG A 12 -9.20 -21.36 -12.91
C ARG A 12 -9.01 -19.95 -13.43
N THR A 13 -9.85 -19.51 -14.36
CA THR A 13 -9.78 -18.15 -14.91
C THR A 13 -10.04 -17.09 -13.83
N LEU A 14 -11.04 -17.30 -12.97
CA LEU A 14 -11.31 -16.38 -11.84
C LEU A 14 -10.13 -16.33 -10.87
N ALA A 15 -9.53 -17.48 -10.54
CA ALA A 15 -8.35 -17.52 -9.69
C ALA A 15 -7.14 -16.82 -10.34
N ALA A 16 -6.92 -17.02 -11.64
CA ALA A 16 -5.82 -16.41 -12.38
C ALA A 16 -5.96 -14.89 -12.44
N ILE A 17 -7.15 -14.37 -12.73
CA ILE A 17 -7.42 -12.92 -12.75
C ILE A 17 -7.23 -12.33 -11.35
N THR A 18 -7.72 -13.00 -10.31
CA THR A 18 -7.57 -12.55 -8.92
C THR A 18 -6.09 -12.48 -8.52
N ALA A 19 -5.33 -13.55 -8.77
CA ALA A 19 -3.90 -13.58 -8.48
C ALA A 19 -3.14 -12.52 -9.29
N PHE A 20 -3.46 -12.38 -10.59
CA PHE A 20 -2.84 -11.36 -11.45
C PHE A 20 -3.10 -9.95 -10.93
N LEU A 21 -4.34 -9.62 -10.57
CA LEU A 21 -4.71 -8.30 -10.05
C LEU A 21 -4.04 -8.01 -8.70
N ILE A 22 -3.95 -9.00 -7.80
CA ILE A 22 -3.26 -8.83 -6.52
C ILE A 22 -1.77 -8.58 -6.75
N LEU A 23 -1.12 -9.41 -7.56
CA LEU A 23 0.31 -9.27 -7.86
C LEU A 23 0.60 -7.94 -8.53
N LEU A 24 -0.21 -7.54 -9.51
CA LEU A 24 -0.07 -6.27 -10.21
C LEU A 24 -0.29 -5.08 -9.25
N GLY A 25 -1.31 -5.15 -8.40
CA GLY A 25 -1.57 -4.12 -7.39
C GLY A 25 -0.41 -3.96 -6.42
N LEU A 26 0.09 -5.07 -5.86
CA LEU A 26 1.24 -5.05 -4.96
C LEU A 26 2.49 -4.53 -5.66
N LEU A 27 2.75 -4.97 -6.90
CA LEU A 27 3.90 -4.50 -7.67
C LEU A 27 3.88 -2.99 -7.88
N ILE A 28 2.72 -2.41 -8.19
CA ILE A 28 2.58 -0.95 -8.35
C ILE A 28 2.84 -0.23 -7.01
N HIS A 29 2.27 -0.70 -5.90
CA HIS A 29 2.47 -0.07 -4.59
C HIS A 29 3.94 -0.15 -4.15
N LEU A 30 4.56 -1.31 -4.31
CA LEU A 30 5.98 -1.51 -3.99
C LEU A 30 6.88 -0.63 -4.86
N LEU A 31 6.52 -0.43 -6.13
CA LEU A 31 7.26 0.47 -7.02
C LEU A 31 7.13 1.93 -6.56
N LEU A 32 5.93 2.39 -6.18
CA LEU A 32 5.73 3.74 -5.63
C LEU A 32 6.52 3.93 -4.33
N LEU A 33 6.45 2.97 -3.41
CA LEU A 33 7.22 3.00 -2.16
C LEU A 33 8.73 3.02 -2.38
N ALA A 34 9.23 2.42 -3.46
CA ALA A 34 10.65 2.40 -3.76
C ALA A 34 11.18 3.74 -4.31
N THR A 35 10.28 4.66 -4.70
CA THR A 35 10.68 5.98 -5.21
C THR A 35 10.81 7.00 -4.09
N VAL A 36 11.78 7.91 -4.22
CA VAL A 36 12.10 8.92 -3.17
C VAL A 36 10.95 9.88 -2.92
N ASP A 37 10.26 10.34 -3.98
CA ASP A 37 9.23 11.40 -3.86
C ASP A 37 7.82 10.86 -3.56
N LEU A 38 7.49 9.63 -3.98
CA LEU A 38 6.13 9.08 -3.84
C LEU A 38 6.00 8.10 -2.66
N ASN A 39 7.08 7.88 -1.91
CA ASN A 39 7.06 7.03 -0.73
C ASN A 39 6.35 7.72 0.44
N TRP A 40 5.07 7.45 0.59
CA TRP A 40 4.26 8.02 1.68
C TRP A 40 4.64 7.52 3.08
N HIS A 41 5.46 6.47 3.22
CA HIS A 41 5.95 6.05 4.54
C HIS A 41 7.07 6.95 5.07
N GLU A 42 7.86 7.54 4.18
CA GLU A 42 9.01 8.37 4.52
C GLU A 42 8.76 9.86 4.28
N ASP A 43 7.63 10.22 3.67
CA ASP A 43 7.24 11.61 3.34
C ASP A 43 7.04 12.54 4.56
N GLY A 44 7.13 12.02 5.78
CA GLY A 44 7.08 12.80 7.02
C GLY A 44 5.73 13.47 7.32
N ARG A 45 4.67 13.09 6.59
CA ARG A 45 3.33 13.70 6.65
C ARG A 45 2.21 12.66 6.89
N PRO A 46 1.22 12.95 7.74
CA PRO A 46 1.25 14.02 8.75
C PRO A 46 2.39 13.78 9.74
N ILE A 47 2.77 14.82 10.50
CA ILE A 47 3.87 14.76 11.47
C ILE A 47 3.79 13.42 12.22
N PRO A 48 4.82 12.55 12.18
CA PRO A 48 4.73 11.24 12.78
C PRO A 48 4.31 11.39 14.24
N LEU A 49 3.36 10.58 14.69
CA LEU A 49 2.70 10.74 16.00
C LEU A 49 3.72 10.85 17.16
N LYS A 50 4.86 10.15 17.04
CA LYS A 50 5.99 10.29 17.98
C LYS A 50 6.60 11.70 18.00
N ALA A 51 6.80 12.32 16.85
CA ALA A 51 7.32 13.68 16.74
C ALA A 51 6.29 14.73 17.20
N ALA A 52 5.00 14.51 16.88
CA ALA A 52 3.92 15.35 17.40
C ALA A 52 3.81 15.25 18.95
N ALA A 53 3.86 14.04 19.50
CA ALA A 53 3.84 13.81 20.94
C ALA A 53 5.11 14.32 21.66
N ALA A 54 6.27 14.28 21.00
CA ALA A 54 7.51 14.87 21.52
C ALA A 54 7.44 16.41 21.56
N TYR A 55 6.81 17.03 20.56
CA TYR A 55 6.55 18.47 20.54
C TYR A 55 5.53 18.89 21.61
N GLU A 56 4.46 18.12 21.83
CA GLU A 56 3.53 18.37 22.94
C GLU A 56 4.19 18.17 24.32
N ARG A 57 5.03 17.15 24.49
CA ARG A 57 5.77 16.93 25.75
C ARG A 57 6.81 18.01 26.03
N SER A 58 7.50 18.52 25.01
CA SER A 58 8.45 19.62 25.18
C SER A 58 7.76 20.92 25.59
N GLN A 59 6.55 21.17 25.06
CA GLN A 59 5.69 22.27 25.52
C GLN A 59 5.17 22.09 26.94
N ALA A 60 4.92 20.84 27.36
CA ALA A 60 4.47 20.51 28.71
C ALA A 60 5.60 20.56 29.77
N GLY A 61 6.85 20.81 29.38
CA GLY A 61 7.98 20.92 30.31
C GLY A 61 8.37 19.61 31.02
N LEU A 62 7.93 18.46 30.50
CA LEU A 62 8.26 17.15 31.06
C LEU A 62 9.63 16.67 30.54
N PRO A 63 10.50 16.08 31.39
CA PRO A 63 11.77 15.53 30.94
C PRO A 63 11.57 14.33 29.98
N TYR A 64 12.58 14.11 29.14
CA TYR A 64 12.61 13.13 28.05
C TYR A 64 12.46 11.67 28.51
#